data_AF-A0A450VV94-F1
#
_entry.id   AF-A0A450VV94-F1
#
_cell.length_a   1.000
_cell.length_b   1.000
_cell.length_c   1.000
_cell.angle_alpha   90.00
_cell.angle_beta   90.00
_cell.angle_gamma   90.00
#
_symmetry.space_group_name_H-M   'P 1'
#
loop_
_entity.id
_entity.type
_entity.pdbx_description
1 polymer ?
#
loop_
_entity_poly.entity_id
_entity_poly.type
_entity_poly.pdbx_seq_one_letter_code
_entity_poly.pdbx_strand_id
1 'polypeptide(L)'
;ATATRTVEVSGVNDAPEVSVTESVLTYIEGTGALAIDPGLALSDIDDEYMTGATVEITGGFESAEDELAFTEVGAITGDYDAARGILTLNGADTVANYQAALRSVTYRNGSEDPT
;
A
#
# COMPACT_ATOMS: atom_id res chain seq x y z
N ALA A 1 -33.81 41.60 18.67
CA ALA A 1 -32.39 41.72 18.28
C ALA A 1 -31.86 40.32 18.03
N THR A 2 -31.25 40.08 16.88
CA THR A 2 -30.68 38.77 16.52
C THR A 2 -29.17 38.88 16.68
N ALA A 3 -28.57 37.95 17.41
CA ALA A 3 -27.13 37.86 17.57
C ALA A 3 -26.62 36.64 16.78
N THR A 4 -25.64 36.84 15.92
CA THR A 4 -24.90 35.76 15.26
C THR A 4 -23.57 35.59 15.98
N ARG A 5 -23.15 34.32 16.12
CA ARG A 5 -21.83 33.95 16.63
C ARG A 5 -21.15 33.10 15.58
N THR A 6 -20.00 33.56 15.12
CA THR A 6 -19.12 32.77 14.27
C THR A 6 -18.35 31.80 15.16
N VAL A 7 -18.39 30.51 14.82
CA VAL A 7 -17.54 29.48 15.43
C VAL A 7 -16.51 29.13 14.36
N GLU A 8 -15.24 29.32 14.67
CA GLU A 8 -14.15 28.82 13.83
C GLU A 8 -13.80 27.41 14.30
N VAL A 9 -13.93 26.44 13.40
CA VAL A 9 -13.42 25.08 13.59
C VAL A 9 -12.11 25.02 12.81
N SER A 10 -10.98 24.94 13.51
CA SER A 10 -9.71 24.60 12.86
C SER A 10 -9.66 23.09 12.70
N GLY A 11 -9.85 22.58 11.48
CA GLY A 11 -9.48 21.21 11.17
C GLY A 11 -7.99 21.01 11.43
N VAL A 12 -7.63 19.87 12.01
CA VAL A 12 -6.24 19.42 12.13
C VAL A 12 -6.07 18.32 11.10
N ASN A 13 -4.99 18.34 10.32
CA ASN A 13 -4.68 17.26 9.38
C ASN A 13 -4.56 15.95 10.14
N ASP A 14 -5.41 14.98 9.84
CA ASP A 14 -5.26 13.63 10.34
C ASP A 14 -4.31 12.85 9.40
N ALA A 15 -3.80 11.70 9.86
CA ALA A 15 -2.94 10.86 9.04
C ALA A 15 -3.79 9.77 8.37
N PRO A 16 -3.37 9.24 7.20
CA PRO A 16 -4.02 8.10 6.58
C PRO A 16 -4.05 6.88 7.52
N GLU A 17 -5.20 6.20 7.58
CA GLU A 17 -5.41 4.96 8.31
C GLU A 17 -5.43 3.77 7.36
N VAL A 18 -4.66 2.73 7.68
CA VAL A 18 -4.59 1.46 6.93
C VAL A 18 -5.11 0.32 7.80
N SER A 19 -6.08 -0.42 7.28
CA SER A 19 -6.56 -1.67 7.88
C SER A 19 -6.24 -2.83 6.96
N VAL A 20 -5.43 -3.78 7.44
CA VAL A 20 -5.06 -5.01 6.72
C VAL A 20 -5.98 -6.17 7.08
N THR A 21 -6.08 -7.16 6.21
CA THR A 21 -6.71 -8.43 6.56
C THR A 21 -5.78 -9.26 7.44
N GLU A 22 -6.25 -9.68 8.62
CA GLU A 22 -5.47 -10.49 9.57
C GLU A 22 -5.43 -11.98 9.15
N SER A 23 -5.12 -12.26 7.88
CA SER A 23 -4.97 -13.61 7.37
C SER A 23 -3.56 -13.86 6.90
N VAL A 24 -2.97 -14.97 7.36
CA VAL A 24 -1.67 -15.43 6.87
C VAL A 24 -1.82 -15.87 5.42
N LEU A 25 -1.15 -15.20 4.50
CA LEU A 25 -0.97 -15.67 3.14
C LEU A 25 0.06 -16.81 3.15
N THR A 26 -0.33 -18.00 2.67
CA THR A 26 0.60 -19.11 2.48
C THR A 26 1.09 -19.11 1.03
N TYR A 27 2.40 -18.99 0.84
CA TYR A 27 3.04 -19.13 -0.46
C TYR A 27 3.61 -20.54 -0.62
N ILE A 28 3.40 -21.15 -1.79
CA ILE A 28 4.00 -22.44 -2.16
C ILE A 28 4.90 -22.16 -3.37
N GLU A 29 6.10 -22.72 -3.38
CA GLU A 29 7.03 -22.64 -4.51
C GLU A 29 6.33 -22.96 -5.84
N GLY A 30 6.71 -22.24 -6.90
CA GLY A 30 6.10 -22.39 -8.23
C GLY A 30 4.66 -21.85 -8.37
N THR A 31 4.03 -21.30 -7.32
CA THR A 31 2.66 -20.73 -7.41
C THR A 31 2.59 -19.45 -8.26
N GLY A 32 3.73 -18.78 -8.45
CA GLY A 32 3.79 -17.48 -9.12
C GLY A 32 3.29 -16.35 -8.23
N ALA A 33 3.02 -15.18 -8.83
CA ALA A 33 2.68 -13.98 -8.06
C ALA A 33 1.31 -14.11 -7.36
N LEU A 34 1.26 -13.83 -6.05
CA LEU A 34 0.05 -13.84 -5.24
C LEU A 34 -0.22 -12.47 -4.61
N ALA A 35 -1.48 -12.03 -4.64
CA ALA A 35 -1.88 -10.77 -3.99
C ALA A 35 -1.68 -10.87 -2.46
N ILE A 36 -1.01 -9.88 -1.88
CA ILE A 36 -0.63 -9.91 -0.46
C ILE A 36 -1.83 -9.62 0.46
N ASP A 37 -2.67 -8.65 0.08
CA ASP A 37 -3.86 -8.27 0.83
C ASP A 37 -4.92 -7.64 -0.10
N PRO A 38 -5.74 -8.45 -0.79
CA PRO A 38 -6.81 -7.93 -1.64
C PRO A 38 -7.94 -7.25 -0.85
N GLY A 39 -7.97 -7.40 0.48
CA GLY A 39 -8.99 -6.84 1.36
C GLY A 39 -8.60 -5.51 2.01
N LEU A 40 -7.35 -5.08 1.89
CA LEU A 40 -6.80 -3.87 2.51
C LEU A 40 -7.76 -2.68 2.37
N ALA A 41 -8.07 -2.02 3.48
CA ALA A 41 -8.83 -0.78 3.48
C ALA A 41 -7.91 0.40 3.82
N LEU A 42 -8.08 1.50 3.09
CA LEU A 42 -7.33 2.73 3.26
C LEU A 42 -8.30 3.89 3.33
N SER A 43 -8.16 4.73 4.34
CA SER A 43 -8.99 5.91 4.53
C SER A 43 -8.16 7.07 5.04
N ASP A 44 -8.55 8.27 4.62
CA ASP A 44 -8.09 9.51 5.18
C ASP A 44 -9.34 10.40 5.37
N ILE A 45 -9.48 11.01 6.55
CA ILE A 45 -10.72 11.67 6.97
C ILE A 45 -10.84 13.08 6.40
N ASP A 46 -9.71 13.72 6.09
CA ASP A 46 -9.67 15.10 5.63
C ASP A 46 -8.82 15.33 4.38
N ASP A 47 -8.04 14.34 3.94
CA ASP A 47 -7.36 14.36 2.64
C ASP A 47 -8.05 13.45 1.60
N GLU A 48 -8.39 14.01 0.43
CA GLU A 48 -8.90 13.23 -0.71
C GLU A 48 -7.76 12.56 -1.51
N TYR A 49 -6.53 13.05 -1.34
CA TYR A 49 -5.36 12.68 -2.14
C TYR A 49 -4.19 12.23 -1.27
N MET A 50 -3.42 11.26 -1.77
CA MET A 50 -2.15 10.82 -1.21
C MET A 50 -1.03 11.04 -2.22
N THR A 51 0.21 11.10 -1.72
CA THR A 51 1.40 11.37 -2.56
C THR A 51 2.38 10.21 -2.63
N GLY A 52 2.27 9.24 -1.72
CA GLY A 52 3.07 8.03 -1.73
C GLY A 52 2.62 6.98 -0.73
N ALA A 53 3.14 5.77 -0.90
CA ALA A 53 3.00 4.65 0.04
C ALA A 53 4.20 3.70 -0.10
N THR A 54 4.50 2.92 0.94
CA THR A 54 5.60 1.93 0.93
C THR A 54 5.11 0.57 1.40
N VAL A 55 5.53 -0.49 0.71
CA VAL A 55 5.29 -1.89 1.12
C VAL A 55 6.65 -2.58 1.25
N GLU A 56 6.91 -3.22 2.39
CA GLU A 56 8.21 -3.79 2.73
C GLU A 56 8.09 -5.25 3.21
N ILE A 57 8.99 -6.10 2.74
CA ILE A 57 9.21 -7.45 3.29
C ILE A 57 10.16 -7.32 4.49
N THR A 58 9.60 -7.35 5.70
CA THR A 58 10.38 -7.06 6.93
C THR A 58 11.05 -8.28 7.56
N GLY A 59 10.73 -9.49 7.11
CA GLY A 59 11.29 -10.72 7.65
C GLY A 59 11.37 -11.82 6.60
N GLY A 60 12.45 -12.61 6.63
CA GLY A 60 12.68 -13.69 5.68
C GLY A 60 12.90 -13.22 4.23
N PHE A 61 13.32 -11.96 4.04
CA PHE A 61 13.57 -11.41 2.71
C PHE A 61 14.86 -11.95 2.11
N GLU A 62 14.75 -12.55 0.92
CA GLU A 62 15.87 -13.03 0.11
C GLU A 62 15.96 -12.25 -1.21
N SER A 63 16.91 -11.33 -1.29
CA SER A 63 17.05 -10.36 -2.41
C SER A 63 17.19 -10.95 -3.82
N ALA A 64 17.59 -12.21 -3.94
CA ALA A 64 17.72 -12.89 -5.22
C ALA A 64 16.43 -13.62 -5.65
N GLU A 65 15.47 -13.76 -4.74
CA GLU A 65 14.33 -14.65 -4.89
C GLU A 65 13.00 -13.90 -4.78
N ASP A 66 12.93 -12.94 -3.86
CA ASP A 66 11.72 -12.24 -3.52
C ASP A 66 11.50 -11.00 -4.37
N GLU A 67 10.27 -10.82 -4.82
CA GLU A 67 9.83 -9.66 -5.59
C GLU A 67 8.46 -9.19 -5.10
N LEU A 68 8.33 -7.86 -4.96
CA LEU A 68 7.04 -7.19 -4.87
C LEU A 68 6.74 -6.48 -6.18
N ALA A 69 5.54 -6.68 -6.69
CA ALA A 69 5.04 -5.99 -7.89
C ALA A 69 3.61 -5.52 -7.66
N PHE A 70 3.17 -4.51 -8.41
CA PHE A 70 1.79 -4.00 -8.35
C PHE A 70 1.30 -3.68 -9.76
N THR A 71 -0.01 -3.46 -9.90
CA THR A 71 -0.59 -2.94 -11.14
C THR A 71 -0.70 -1.42 -11.04
N GLU A 72 -0.16 -0.71 -12.03
CA GLU A 72 -0.28 0.76 -12.09
C GLU A 72 -1.74 1.20 -12.10
N VAL A 73 -2.07 2.19 -11.28
CA VAL A 73 -3.40 2.77 -11.16
C VAL A 73 -3.27 4.29 -11.25
N GLY A 74 -3.99 4.90 -12.19
CA GLY A 74 -4.02 6.35 -12.33
C GLY A 74 -2.63 6.95 -12.58
N ALA A 75 -2.22 7.90 -11.74
CA ALA A 75 -0.92 8.56 -11.80
C ALA A 75 0.14 7.91 -10.89
N ILE A 76 -0.19 6.78 -10.24
CA ILE A 76 0.68 6.10 -9.28
C ILE A 76 1.69 5.23 -10.03
N THR A 77 2.97 5.54 -9.86
CA THR A 77 4.10 4.72 -10.32
C THR A 77 4.74 3.99 -9.15
N GLY A 78 5.47 2.90 -9.41
CA GLY A 78 6.15 2.16 -8.36
C GLY A 78 7.59 1.80 -8.70
N ASP A 79 8.43 1.83 -7.67
CA ASP A 79 9.84 1.49 -7.72
C ASP A 79 10.14 0.41 -6.67
N TYR A 80 10.56 -0.78 -7.12
CA TYR A 80 10.95 -1.87 -6.24
C TYR A 80 12.47 -1.88 -6.03
N ASP A 81 12.90 -1.71 -4.78
CA ASP A 81 14.28 -1.91 -4.36
C ASP A 81 14.51 -3.38 -4.02
N ALA A 82 14.95 -4.16 -5.02
CA ALA A 82 15.26 -5.59 -4.88
C ALA A 82 16.41 -5.88 -3.91
N ALA A 83 17.19 -4.88 -3.48
CA ALA A 83 18.21 -5.10 -2.46
C ALA A 83 17.65 -4.98 -1.03
N ARG A 84 16.48 -4.36 -0.87
CA ARG A 84 15.85 -4.10 0.44
C ARG A 84 14.46 -4.71 0.60
N GLY A 85 13.84 -5.18 -0.48
CA GLY A 85 12.49 -5.73 -0.42
C GLY A 85 11.42 -4.66 -0.24
N ILE A 86 11.67 -3.44 -0.72
CA ILE A 86 10.78 -2.29 -0.54
C ILE A 86 10.20 -1.86 -1.89
N LEU A 87 8.89 -1.90 -2.01
CA LEU A 87 8.13 -1.27 -3.09
C LEU A 87 7.68 0.12 -2.66
N THR A 88 8.13 1.15 -3.36
CA THR A 88 7.71 2.54 -3.13
C THR A 88 6.73 2.96 -4.21
N LEU A 89 5.52 3.33 -3.82
CA LEU A 89 4.51 3.93 -4.69
C LEU A 89 4.60 5.46 -4.59
N ASN A 90 4.61 6.13 -5.74
CA ASN A 90 4.78 7.57 -5.86
C ASN A 90 3.71 8.16 -6.77
N GLY A 91 3.33 9.41 -6.50
CA GLY A 91 2.44 10.20 -7.37
C GLY A 91 1.21 10.69 -6.63
N ALA A 92 0.80 11.93 -6.90
CA ALA A 92 -0.40 12.49 -6.27
C ALA A 92 -1.65 11.89 -6.92
N ASP A 93 -2.44 11.14 -6.16
CA ASP A 93 -3.70 10.54 -6.64
C ASP A 93 -4.68 10.30 -5.47
N THR A 94 -5.92 9.98 -5.79
CA THR A 94 -6.99 9.81 -4.79
C THR A 94 -6.70 8.65 -3.83
N VAL A 95 -7.21 8.74 -2.60
CA VAL A 95 -7.17 7.64 -1.61
C VAL A 95 -7.74 6.34 -2.19
N ALA A 96 -8.80 6.43 -3.01
CA ALA A 96 -9.39 5.26 -3.67
C ALA A 96 -8.44 4.58 -4.66
N ASN A 97 -7.66 5.36 -5.43
CA ASN A 97 -6.66 4.84 -6.35
C ASN A 97 -5.48 4.21 -5.58
N TYR A 98 -5.04 4.81 -4.48
CA TYR A 98 -4.04 4.22 -3.60
C TYR A 98 -4.51 2.90 -2.97
N GLN A 99 -5.77 2.82 -2.53
CA GLN A 99 -6.34 1.55 -2.04
C GLN A 99 -6.33 0.48 -3.14
N ALA A 100 -6.71 0.82 -4.37
CA ALA A 100 -6.69 -0.11 -5.49
C ALA A 100 -5.27 -0.57 -5.84
N ALA A 101 -4.30 0.35 -5.86
CA ALA A 101 -2.89 0.04 -6.10
C ALA A 101 -2.33 -0.90 -5.01
N LEU A 102 -2.56 -0.60 -3.73
CA LEU A 102 -2.11 -1.44 -2.61
C LEU A 102 -2.74 -2.83 -2.61
N ARG A 103 -4.03 -2.94 -2.94
CA ARG A 103 -4.71 -4.24 -3.11
C ARG A 103 -4.17 -5.08 -4.28
N SER A 104 -3.55 -4.43 -5.26
CA SER A 104 -2.95 -5.09 -6.41
C SER A 104 -1.52 -5.57 -6.15
N VAL A 105 -0.94 -5.22 -5.00
CA VAL A 105 0.42 -5.64 -4.67
C VAL A 105 0.46 -7.16 -4.55
N THR A 106 1.45 -7.74 -5.22
CA THR A 106 1.70 -9.17 -5.25
C THR A 106 3.10 -9.46 -4.75
N TYR A 107 3.24 -10.62 -4.12
CA TYR A 107 4.52 -11.22 -3.77
C TYR A 107 4.78 -12.41 -4.70
N ARG A 108 6.04 -12.56 -5.13
CA ARG A 108 6.52 -13.74 -5.84
C ARG A 108 7.89 -14.12 -5.28
N ASN A 109 8.08 -15.38 -4.96
CA ASN A 109 9.40 -15.99 -4.82
C ASN A 109 9.75 -16.75 -6.11
N GLY A 110 10.91 -16.45 -6.69
CA GLY A 110 11.40 -17.04 -7.94
C GLY A 110 12.29 -18.27 -7.77
N SER A 111 12.53 -18.72 -6.54
CA SER A 111 13.29 -19.93 -6.25
C SER A 111 12.39 -21.17 -6.31
N GLU A 112 12.95 -22.26 -6.82
CA GLU A 112 12.34 -23.62 -6.79
C GLU A 112 12.91 -24.46 -5.62
N ASP A 113 13.76 -23.85 -4.78
CA ASP A 113 14.32 -24.42 -3.54
C ASP A 113 14.66 -23.24 -2.58
N PRO A 114 13.66 -22.62 -1.93
CA PRO A 114 13.84 -21.41 -1.13
C PRO A 114 14.64 -21.68 0.15
N THR A 115 15.57 -20.78 0.49
CA THR A 115 16.52 -20.94 1.62
C THR A 115 16.26 -20.03 2.80
#